data_AF-A0A502CNB4-F1
#
_entry.id   AF-A0A502CNB4-F1
#
_cell.length_a   1.000
_cell.length_b   1.000
_cell.length_c   1.000
_cell.angle_alpha   90.00
_cell.angle_beta   90.00
_cell.angle_gamma   90.00
#
_symmetry.space_group_name_H-M   'P 1'
#
loop_
_entity.id
_entity.type
_entity.pdbx_description
1 polymer ?
#
loop_
_entity_poly.entity_id
_entity_poly.type
_entity_poly.pdbx_seq_one_letter_code
_entity_poly.pdbx_strand_id
1 'polypeptide(L)'
;MRPIDMVAWAEALGVGELELPWALSSRVRLVEELHAELTKLRVGLSDAPDEGMLASISSASRALGAAGDRLTDALSDLRRER
;
A
#
# COMPACT_ATOMS: atom_id res chain seq x y z
N MET A 1 12.88 12.42 1.68
CA MET A 1 12.89 11.36 2.71
C MET A 1 14.22 11.35 3.43
N ARG A 2 14.27 11.65 4.74
CA ARG A 2 15.57 11.75 5.45
C ARG A 2 16.39 10.46 5.32
N PRO A 3 17.74 10.51 5.35
CA PRO A 3 18.59 9.32 5.17
C PRO A 3 18.25 8.15 6.11
N ILE A 4 17.94 8.44 7.38
CA ILE A 4 17.51 7.41 8.35
C ILE A 4 16.22 6.70 7.93
N ASP A 5 15.30 7.42 7.28
CA ASP A 5 14.04 6.86 6.78
C ASP A 5 14.32 5.97 5.56
N MET A 6 15.26 6.34 4.68
CA MET A 6 15.66 5.51 3.53
C MET A 6 16.26 4.17 3.96
N VAL A 7 17.15 4.16 4.96
CA VAL A 7 17.75 2.93 5.51
C VAL A 7 16.67 2.03 6.10
N ALA A 8 15.78 2.58 6.92
CA ALA A 8 14.68 1.82 7.51
C ALA A 8 13.76 1.18 6.45
N TRP A 9 13.47 1.91 5.36
CA TRP A 9 12.69 1.37 4.24
C TRP A 9 13.44 0.29 3.46
N ALA A 10 14.72 0.49 3.19
CA ALA A 10 15.58 -0.48 2.51
C ALA A 10 15.66 -1.80 3.30
N GLU A 11 15.88 -1.72 4.61
CA GLU A 11 15.87 -2.86 5.52
C GLU A 11 14.50 -3.56 5.55
N ALA A 12 13.41 -2.79 5.71
CA ALA A 12 12.05 -3.35 5.77
C ALA A 12 11.65 -4.08 4.47
N LEU A 13 12.17 -3.64 3.33
CA LEU A 13 11.91 -4.24 2.03
C LEU A 13 12.94 -5.30 1.62
N GLY A 14 14.04 -5.44 2.38
CA GLY A 14 15.11 -6.38 2.10
C GLY A 14 15.88 -6.05 0.81
N VAL A 15 16.06 -4.76 0.50
CA VAL A 15 16.72 -4.26 -0.71
C VAL A 15 17.82 -3.26 -0.37
N GLY A 16 18.73 -2.98 -1.31
CA GLY A 16 19.70 -1.89 -1.17
C GLY A 16 19.11 -0.51 -1.45
N GLU A 17 19.79 0.55 -1.01
CA GLU A 17 19.36 1.95 -1.22
C GLU A 17 19.15 2.30 -2.70
N LEU A 18 19.97 1.74 -3.60
CA LEU A 18 19.85 1.96 -5.05
C LEU A 18 18.58 1.33 -5.64
N GLU A 19 18.08 0.25 -5.03
CA GLU A 19 16.92 -0.53 -5.47
C GLU A 19 15.63 -0.02 -4.81
N LEU A 20 15.74 0.74 -3.72
CA LEU A 20 14.64 1.26 -2.94
C LEU A 20 13.55 1.98 -3.78
N PRO A 21 13.87 2.86 -4.75
CA PRO A 21 12.84 3.49 -5.58
C PRO A 21 11.99 2.49 -6.38
N TRP A 22 12.63 1.45 -6.92
CA TRP A 22 11.94 0.39 -7.66
C TRP A 22 11.11 -0.49 -6.72
N ALA A 23 11.66 -0.83 -5.55
CA ALA A 23 10.98 -1.64 -4.55
C ALA A 23 9.72 -0.93 -4.03
N LEU A 24 9.82 0.35 -3.67
CA LEU A 24 8.67 1.16 -3.25
C LEU A 24 7.63 1.30 -4.36
N SER A 25 8.05 1.59 -5.59
CA SER A 25 7.12 1.66 -6.73
C SER A 25 6.38 0.33 -6.97
N SER A 26 7.07 -0.80 -6.81
CA SER A 26 6.46 -2.13 -6.92
C SER A 26 5.45 -2.39 -5.80
N ARG A 27 5.73 -1.92 -4.58
CA ARG A 27 4.81 -2.06 -3.44
C ARG A 27 3.59 -1.16 -3.55
N VAL A 28 3.73 0.08 -4.01
CA VAL A 28 2.59 0.97 -4.33
C VAL A 28 1.63 0.26 -5.28
N ARG A 29 2.16 -0.21 -6.41
CA ARG A 29 1.34 -0.92 -7.42
C ARG A 29 0.64 -2.14 -6.86
N LEU A 30 1.35 -2.98 -6.09
CA LEU A 30 0.76 -4.17 -5.47
C LEU A 30 -0.39 -3.80 -4.51
N VAL A 31 -0.22 -2.75 -3.70
CA VAL A 31 -1.25 -2.31 -2.76
C VAL A 31 -2.47 -1.75 -3.50
N GLU A 32 -2.26 -0.99 -4.58
CA GLU A 32 -3.34 -0.50 -5.44
C GLU A 32 -4.11 -1.65 -6.10
N GLU A 33 -3.41 -2.66 -6.62
CA GLU A 33 -4.01 -3.86 -7.20
C GLU A 33 -4.86 -4.61 -6.14
N LEU A 34 -4.32 -4.84 -4.94
CA LEU A 34 -5.05 -5.47 -3.84
C LEU A 34 -6.25 -4.65 -3.37
N HIS A 35 -6.12 -3.32 -3.32
CA HIS A 35 -7.22 -2.43 -2.97
C HIS A 35 -8.35 -2.49 -4.00
N ALA A 36 -8.00 -2.54 -5.29
CA ALA A 36 -8.97 -2.68 -6.38
C ALA A 36 -9.69 -4.02 -6.30
N GLU A 37 -8.98 -5.13 -6.11
CA GLU A 37 -9.59 -6.46 -5.97
C GLU A 37 -10.50 -6.55 -4.74
N LEU A 38 -10.08 -5.98 -3.61
CA LEU A 38 -10.91 -5.97 -2.41
C LEU A 38 -12.16 -5.09 -2.57
N THR A 39 -12.05 -4.01 -3.34
CA THR A 39 -13.20 -3.16 -3.68
C THR A 39 -14.19 -3.90 -4.57
N LYS A 40 -13.71 -4.65 -5.57
CA LYS A 40 -14.55 -5.53 -6.40
C LYS A 40 -15.25 -6.59 -5.54
N LEU A 41 -14.52 -7.23 -4.62
CA LEU A 41 -15.08 -8.21 -3.69
C LEU A 41 -16.18 -7.60 -2.81
N ARG A 42 -15.94 -6.41 -2.25
CA ARG A 42 -16.93 -5.67 -1.45
C ARG A 42 -18.21 -5.40 -2.24
N VAL A 43 -18.09 -4.98 -3.49
CA VAL A 43 -19.25 -4.71 -4.35
C VAL A 43 -19.97 -6.01 -4.71
N GLY A 44 -19.24 -7.05 -5.10
CA GLY A 44 -19.83 -8.35 -5.45
C GLY A 44 -20.52 -9.06 -4.28
N LEU A 45 -20.13 -8.74 -3.04
CA LEU A 45 -20.73 -9.29 -1.83
C LEU A 45 -21.70 -8.32 -1.14
N SER A 46 -22.08 -7.18 -1.75
CA SER A 46 -22.86 -6.15 -1.06
C SER A 46 -24.17 -6.65 -0.43
N ASP A 47 -24.75 -7.70 -1.01
CA ASP A 47 -26.03 -8.28 -0.59
C ASP A 47 -25.84 -9.60 0.19
N ALA A 48 -24.60 -9.91 0.59
CA ALA A 48 -24.31 -11.08 1.40
C ALA A 48 -24.95 -10.92 2.80
N PRO A 49 -25.52 -12.00 3.36
CA PRO A 49 -26.23 -11.93 4.65
C PRO A 49 -25.30 -11.77 5.87
N ASP A 50 -23.98 -11.86 5.68
CA ASP A 50 -22.99 -11.73 6.75
C ASP A 50 -22.46 -10.30 6.87
N GLU A 51 -23.11 -9.50 7.72
CA GLU A 51 -22.73 -8.11 7.99
C GLU A 51 -21.32 -7.98 8.60
N GLY A 52 -20.90 -8.95 9.40
CA GLY A 52 -19.58 -8.95 10.05
C GLY A 52 -18.44 -9.12 9.04
N MET A 53 -18.64 -10.01 8.07
CA MET A 53 -17.75 -10.16 6.91
C MET A 53 -17.69 -8.86 6.10
N LEU A 54 -18.82 -8.24 5.79
CA LEU A 54 -18.88 -6.99 5.01
C LEU A 54 -18.19 -5.82 5.70
N ALA A 55 -18.36 -5.71 7.02
CA ALA A 55 -17.65 -4.72 7.83
C ALA A 55 -16.13 -4.95 7.80
N SER A 56 -15.69 -6.21 7.87
CA SER A 56 -14.28 -6.60 7.82
C SER A 56 -13.64 -6.27 6.48
N ILE A 57 -14.31 -6.62 5.37
CA ILE A 57 -13.87 -6.31 4.00
C ILE A 57 -13.78 -4.78 3.80
N SER A 58 -14.79 -4.04 4.27
CA SER A 58 -14.81 -2.57 4.18
C SER A 58 -13.68 -1.93 4.97
N SER A 59 -13.37 -2.46 6.15
CA SER A 59 -12.25 -2.01 6.98
C SER A 59 -10.90 -2.28 6.29
N ALA A 60 -10.70 -3.49 5.79
CA ALA A 60 -9.48 -3.86 5.06
C ALA A 60 -9.28 -3.02 3.78
N SER A 61 -10.36 -2.71 3.05
CA SER A 61 -10.30 -1.82 1.88
C SER A 61 -9.79 -0.42 2.25
N ARG A 62 -10.31 0.18 3.33
CA ARG A 62 -9.82 1.48 3.83
C ARG A 62 -8.36 1.41 4.29
N ALA A 63 -7.98 0.35 4.99
CA ALA A 63 -6.61 0.16 5.47
C ALA A 63 -5.61 0.06 4.31
N LEU A 64 -5.96 -0.69 3.25
CA LEU A 64 -5.13 -0.78 2.04
C LEU A 64 -5.01 0.58 1.32
N GLY A 65 -6.10 1.34 1.22
CA GLY A 65 -6.06 2.68 0.64
C GLY A 65 -5.08 3.59 1.39
N ALA A 66 -5.20 3.67 2.71
CA ALA A 66 -4.30 4.47 3.55
C ALA A 66 -2.83 3.99 3.50
N ALA A 67 -2.60 2.68 3.31
CA ALA A 67 -1.26 2.14 3.11
C ALA A 67 -0.68 2.56 1.75
N GLY A 68 -1.50 2.54 0.69
CA GLY A 68 -1.13 3.00 -0.65
C GLY A 68 -0.74 4.47 -0.66
N ASP A 69 -1.53 5.33 -0.01
CA ASP A 69 -1.24 6.77 0.12
C ASP A 69 0.12 7.00 0.79
N ARG A 70 0.38 6.33 1.93
CA ARG A 70 1.65 6.47 2.65
C ARG A 70 2.85 5.98 1.84
N LEU A 71 2.71 4.90 1.09
CA LEU A 71 3.78 4.41 0.21
C LEU A 71 4.02 5.36 -0.97
N THR A 72 2.97 5.99 -1.47
CA THR A 72 3.05 7.00 -2.54
C THR A 72 3.73 8.27 -2.06
N ASP A 73 3.42 8.73 -0.85
CA ASP A 73 4.09 9.85 -0.19
C ASP A 73 5.57 9.55 0.00
N ALA A 74 5.90 8.36 0.54
CA ALA A 74 7.28 7.91 0.71
C ALA A 74 8.04 7.88 -0.64
N LEU A 75 7.45 7.34 -1.69
CA LEU A 75 8.06 7.32 -3.03
C LEU A 75 8.25 8.72 -3.61
N SER A 76 7.29 9.62 -3.37
CA SER A 76 7.36 11.02 -3.80
C SER A 76 8.48 11.77 -3.09
N ASP A 77 8.60 11.58 -1.78
CA ASP A 77 9.65 12.17 -0.95
C ASP A 77 11.05 11.66 -1.34
N LEU A 78 11.17 10.39 -1.73
CA LEU A 78 12.42 9.82 -2.22
C LEU A 78 12.83 10.43 -3.57
N ARG A 79 11.87 10.68 -4.47
CA ARG A 79 12.12 11.27 -5.79
C ARG A 79 12.48 12.75 -5.73
N ARG A 80 12.02 13.49 -4.71
CA ARG A 80 12.28 14.93 -4.56
C ARG A 80 13.70 15.26 -4.10
N GLU A 81 14.37 14.33 -3.43
CA GLU A 81 15.72 14.53 -2.88
C GLU A 81 16.84 14.02 -3.80
N ARG A 82 16.47 13.57 -5.00
CA ARG A 82 17.37 13.03 -6.01
C ARG A 82 17.49 13.98 -7.19
#